data_AF-A0A2S7XJF0-F1
#
_entry.id   AF-A0A2S7XJF0-F1
#
_cell.length_a   1.000
_cell.length_b   1.000
_cell.length_c   1.000
_cell.angle_alpha   90.00
_cell.angle_beta   90.00
_cell.angle_gamma   90.00
#
_symmetry.space_group_name_H-M   'P 1'
#
loop_
_entity.id
_entity.type
_entity.pdbx_description
1 polymer ?
#
loop_
_entity_poly.entity_id
_entity_poly.type
_entity_poly.pdbx_seq_one_letter_code
_entity_poly.pdbx_strand_id
1 'polypeptide(L)' 'MTNQSKPTANTEAIVETEKTNSLLDNAPDDVKLAVDLIYLLENNHVEKQTAISALKMVLNDYENK' A
#
# COMPACT_ATOMS: atom_id res chain seq x y z
N MET A 1 -24.23 49.52 -9.86
CA MET A 1 -23.83 48.14 -10.16
C MET A 1 -22.63 47.81 -9.30
N THR A 2 -22.73 46.72 -8.55
CA THR A 2 -21.84 46.35 -7.43
C THR A 2 -20.40 46.16 -7.87
N ASN A 3 -19.51 46.84 -7.16
CA ASN A 3 -18.08 46.57 -7.12
C ASN A 3 -17.86 45.46 -6.07
N GLN A 4 -17.37 44.29 -6.48
CA GLN A 4 -16.90 43.23 -5.58
C GLN A 4 -15.70 42.53 -6.25
N SER A 5 -14.52 42.88 -5.75
CA SER A 5 -13.45 41.97 -5.37
C SER A 5 -12.88 41.02 -6.44
N LYS A 6 -11.72 41.41 -6.98
CA LYS A 6 -10.65 40.45 -7.28
C LYS A 6 -9.90 40.16 -5.98
N PRO A 7 -9.76 38.89 -5.61
CA PRO A 7 -8.43 38.39 -5.31
C PRO A 7 -8.13 37.11 -6.10
N THR A 8 -6.92 37.07 -6.63
CA THR A 8 -6.20 35.85 -6.98
C THR A 8 -6.31 34.78 -5.89
N ALA A 9 -6.71 33.57 -6.26
CA ALA A 9 -6.52 32.36 -5.47
C ALA A 9 -5.67 31.38 -6.29
N ASN A 10 -4.37 31.57 -6.17
CA ASN A 10 -3.36 30.54 -6.21
C ASN A 10 -3.48 29.67 -4.94
N THR A 11 -3.15 28.39 -5.10
CA THR A 11 -2.95 27.35 -4.06
C THR A 11 -4.16 26.46 -3.78
N GLU A 12 -3.88 25.14 -3.72
CA GLU A 12 -4.73 24.03 -3.28
C GLU A 12 -5.75 23.45 -4.28
N ALA A 13 -5.24 22.77 -5.30
CA ALA A 13 -5.98 21.67 -5.93
C ALA A 13 -5.04 20.45 -6.06
N ILE A 14 -5.01 19.67 -4.97
CA ILE A 14 -4.82 18.21 -4.93
C ILE A 14 -3.58 17.62 -5.63
N VAL A 15 -2.41 17.90 -5.07
CA VAL A 15 -1.26 16.98 -5.12
C VAL A 15 -1.44 15.96 -4.00
N GLU A 16 -2.35 14.99 -4.17
CA GLU A 16 -2.64 13.99 -3.13
C GLU A 16 -2.64 12.54 -3.65
N THR A 17 -2.16 12.32 -4.88
CA THR A 17 -2.09 10.98 -5.50
C THR A 17 -0.67 10.49 -5.83
N GLU A 18 0.39 11.13 -5.34
CA GLU A 18 1.78 10.66 -5.60
C GLU A 18 2.56 10.23 -4.36
N LYS A 19 2.03 10.41 -3.15
CA LYS A 19 2.78 10.14 -1.90
C LYS A 19 2.48 8.80 -1.23
N THR A 20 1.98 7.82 -1.97
CA THR A 20 1.87 6.42 -1.51
C THR A 20 2.83 5.46 -2.22
N ASN A 21 3.40 5.84 -3.37
CA ASN A 21 4.40 5.01 -4.06
C ASN A 21 5.78 5.05 -3.37
N SER A 22 6.16 6.20 -2.79
CA SER A 22 7.53 6.39 -2.26
C SER A 22 7.91 5.54 -1.04
N LEU A 23 6.94 5.02 -0.27
CA LEU A 23 7.22 4.26 0.95
C LEU A 23 7.55 2.80 0.67
N LEU A 24 6.87 2.18 -0.31
CA LEU A 24 7.18 0.83 -0.74
C LEU A 24 8.43 0.79 -1.61
N ASP A 25 8.65 1.78 -2.48
CA ASP A 25 9.81 1.80 -3.37
C ASP A 25 11.15 1.77 -2.61
N ASN A 26 11.20 2.41 -1.44
CA ASN A 26 12.38 2.46 -0.57
C ASN A 26 12.36 1.44 0.58
N ALA A 27 11.32 0.60 0.67
CA ALA A 27 11.24 -0.41 1.73
C ALA A 27 12.28 -1.53 1.51
N PRO A 28 12.73 -2.19 2.60
CA PRO A 28 13.47 -3.45 2.51
C PRO A 28 12.73 -4.51 1.67
N ASP A 29 13.49 -5.40 1.03
CA ASP A 29 12.94 -6.40 0.09
C ASP A 29 11.94 -7.36 0.75
N ASP A 30 12.16 -7.74 2.00
CA ASP A 30 11.26 -8.56 2.80
C ASP A 30 9.93 -7.85 3.07
N VAL A 31 9.96 -6.54 3.33
CA VAL A 31 8.75 -5.72 3.51
C VAL A 31 7.96 -5.61 2.22
N LYS A 32 8.63 -5.37 1.08
CA LYS A 32 8.00 -5.34 -0.24
C LYS A 32 7.31 -6.67 -0.55
N LEU A 33 8.03 -7.78 -0.36
CA LEU A 33 7.50 -9.11 -0.58
C LEU A 33 6.30 -9.43 0.33
N ALA A 34 6.35 -9.02 1.61
CA ALA A 34 5.24 -9.21 2.53
C ALA A 34 3.98 -8.48 2.04
N VAL A 35 4.12 -7.26 1.52
CA VAL A 35 3.01 -6.48 0.96
C VAL A 35 2.45 -7.15 -0.30
N ASP A 36 3.31 -7.62 -1.21
CA ASP A 36 2.89 -8.35 -2.41
C ASP A 36 2.13 -9.63 -2.05
N LEU A 37 2.61 -10.39 -1.06
CA LEU A 37 1.95 -11.60 -0.59
C LEU A 37 0.57 -11.30 0.00
N ILE A 38 0.43 -10.25 0.80
CA ILE A 38 -0.87 -9.84 1.35
C ILE A 38 -1.83 -9.46 0.21
N TYR A 39 -1.37 -8.63 -0.73
CA TYR A 39 -2.16 -8.24 -1.91
C TYR A 39 -2.64 -9.46 -2.71
N LEU A 40 -1.76 -10.43 -2.96
CA LEU A 40 -2.13 -11.66 -3.66
C LEU A 40 -3.18 -12.48 -2.90
N LEU A 41 -3.03 -12.63 -1.58
CA LEU A 41 -3.95 -13.41 -0.76
C LEU A 41 -5.34 -12.76 -0.68
N GLU A 42 -5.41 -11.44 -0.53
CA GLU A 42 -6.67 -10.70 -0.47
C GLU A 42 -7.41 -10.72 -1.81
N ASN A 43 -6.70 -10.52 -2.92
CA ASN A 43 -7.31 -10.54 -4.26
C ASN A 43 -7.82 -11.91 -4.68
N ASN A 44 -7.27 -12.98 -4.11
CA ASN A 44 -7.77 -14.34 -4.30
C ASN A 44 -8.81 -14.74 -3.24
N HIS A 45 -9.29 -13.78 -2.43
CA HIS A 45 -10.27 -14.00 -1.37
C HIS A 45 -9.88 -15.13 -0.41
N VAL A 46 -8.59 -15.27 -0.12
CA VAL A 46 -8.11 -16.30 0.81
C VAL A 46 -8.49 -15.89 2.23
N GLU A 47 -9.25 -16.77 2.89
CA GLU A 47 -9.62 -16.58 4.29
C GLU A 47 -8.38 -16.36 5.17
N LYS A 48 -8.44 -15.38 6.07
CA LYS A 48 -7.31 -14.97 6.92
C LYS A 48 -6.68 -16.16 7.67
N GLN A 49 -7.50 -17.06 8.20
CA GLN A 49 -7.01 -18.23 8.94
C GLN A 49 -6.27 -19.22 8.03
N THR A 50 -6.76 -19.41 6.81
CA THR A 50 -6.12 -20.24 5.79
C THR A 50 -4.78 -19.64 5.36
N ALA A 51 -4.73 -18.33 5.09
CA ALA A 51 -3.51 -17.62 4.76
C ALA A 51 -2.45 -17.75 5.85
N ILE A 52 -2.81 -17.51 7.12
CA ILE A 52 -1.88 -17.63 8.26
C ILE A 52 -1.35 -19.07 8.38
N SER A 53 -2.21 -20.07 8.24
CA SER A 53 -1.82 -21.49 8.31
C SER A 53 -0.80 -21.83 7.21
N ALA A 54 -1.09 -21.43 5.96
CA ALA A 54 -0.20 -21.66 4.82
C ALA A 54 1.15 -20.94 4.99
N LEU A 55 1.15 -19.68 5.41
CA LEU A 55 2.39 -18.91 5.63
C LEU A 55 3.27 -19.55 6.73
N LYS A 56 2.68 -20.13 7.78
CA LYS A 56 3.43 -20.90 8.79
C LYS A 56 4.08 -22.16 8.20
N MET A 57 3.39 -22.87 7.32
CA MET A 57 3.97 -24.04 6.64
C MET A 57 5.14 -23.64 5.73
N VAL A 58 4.98 -22.55 4.96
CA VAL A 58 6.04 -22.00 4.12
C VAL A 58 7.25 -21.59 4.97
N LEU A 59 7.03 -20.84 6.06
CA LEU A 59 8.11 -20.46 6.98
C LEU A 59 8.86 -21.68 7.51
N ASN A 60 8.14 -22.67 8.03
CA ASN A 60 8.74 -23.90 8.53
C ASN A 60 9.54 -24.64 7.43
N ASP A 61 9.09 -24.67 6.18
CA ASP A 61 9.86 -25.26 5.08
C ASP A 61 11.18 -24.50 4.86
N TYR A 62 11.15 -23.17 4.82
CA TYR A 62 12.36 -22.35 4.65
C TYR A 62 13.34 -22.46 5.82
N GLU A 63 12.85 -22.58 7.05
CA GLU A 63 13.71 -22.77 8.23
C GLU A 63 14.42 -24.13 8.23
N ASN A 64 13.88 -25.13 7.52
CA ASN A 64 14.44 -26.48 7.44
C ASN A 64 15.19 -26.78 6.13
N LYS A 65 15.40 -25.78 5.25
CA LYS A 65 16.22 -25.91 4.02
C LYS A 65 17.70 -25.71 4.28
#